data_AF-A0A7Y6ABZ6-F1
#
_entry.id   AF-A0A7Y6ABZ6-F1
#
_cell.length_a   1.000
_cell.length_b   1.000
_cell.length_c   1.000
_cell.angle_alpha   90.00
_cell.angle_beta   90.00
_cell.angle_gamma   90.00
#
_symmetry.space_group_name_H-M   'P 1'
#
loop_
_entity.id
_entity.type
_entity.pdbx_description
1 polymer ?
#
loop_
_entity_poly.entity_id
_entity_poly.type
_entity_poly.pdbx_seq_one_letter_code
_entity_poly.pdbx_strand_id
1 'polypeptide(L)'
;MDDNLDALERLMLANLLDGRQPRRRATTMPQAQRNSTSRQSAPQQRSQPRNQSRNQPRNQPRQMAATRAAIPNPTTPPQVTDLRQTRLLDIGRVIKQIDPRTTPEWRSETAAAWVRLNLTAAQVHAWLTAGLLPAQHELAKECIDRGLTPADMKARIDGVRVVERLRGDGVDGVIAMLRRNGWQPAATPTAAA
;
A
#
# COMPACT_ATOMS: atom_id res chain seq x y z
N MET A 1 -34.62 -16.59 -6.94
CA MET A 1 -34.14 -17.45 -8.03
C MET A 1 -33.34 -16.51 -8.90
N ASP A 2 -32.08 -16.27 -8.51
CA ASP A 2 -31.27 -15.19 -9.09
C ASP A 2 -29.85 -15.74 -9.31
N ASP A 3 -29.79 -16.75 -10.18
CA ASP A 3 -28.58 -17.41 -10.69
C ASP A 3 -28.06 -16.63 -11.91
N ASN A 4 -27.79 -15.33 -11.74
CA ASN A 4 -27.18 -14.52 -12.79
C ASN A 4 -25.89 -13.86 -12.31
N LEU A 5 -25.03 -14.69 -11.71
CA LEU A 5 -23.62 -14.40 -11.56
C LEU A 5 -22.97 -14.66 -12.91
N ASP A 6 -22.52 -13.58 -13.55
CA ASP A 6 -21.97 -13.53 -14.89
C ASP A 6 -21.05 -14.73 -15.17
N ALA A 7 -21.28 -15.42 -16.30
CA ALA A 7 -20.51 -16.61 -16.70
C ALA A 7 -18.99 -16.35 -16.72
N LEU A 8 -18.60 -15.08 -16.85
CA LEU A 8 -17.23 -14.60 -16.79
C LEU A 8 -16.62 -14.66 -15.38
N GLU A 9 -17.38 -14.32 -14.33
CA GLU A 9 -16.92 -14.42 -12.93
C GLU A 9 -16.76 -15.88 -12.51
N ARG A 10 -17.68 -16.76 -12.93
CA ARG A 10 -17.53 -18.21 -12.70
C ARG A 10 -16.29 -18.78 -13.40
N LEU A 11 -15.97 -18.31 -14.60
CA LEU A 11 -14.77 -18.75 -15.33
C LEU A 11 -13.46 -18.23 -14.70
N MET A 12 -13.47 -17.00 -14.17
CA MET A 12 -12.32 -16.42 -13.48
C MET A 12 -12.07 -17.09 -12.12
N LEU A 13 -13.12 -17.39 -11.37
CA LEU A 13 -13.04 -18.14 -10.11
C LEU A 13 -12.54 -19.58 -10.33
N ALA A 14 -13.02 -20.26 -11.37
CA ALA A 14 -12.56 -21.61 -11.70
C ALA A 14 -11.06 -21.67 -12.05
N ASN A 15 -10.55 -20.69 -12.82
CA ASN A 15 -9.12 -20.63 -13.15
C ASN A 15 -8.24 -20.23 -11.96
N LEU A 16 -8.78 -19.46 -11.01
CA LEU A 16 -8.06 -19.04 -9.80
C LEU A 16 -7.94 -20.17 -8.77
N LEU A 17 -8.96 -21.05 -8.70
CA LEU A 17 -8.97 -22.24 -7.84
C LEU A 17 -8.14 -23.40 -8.40
N ASP A 18 -8.01 -23.54 -9.72
CA ASP A 18 -7.27 -24.64 -10.37
C ASP A 18 -5.74 -24.44 -10.39
N GLY A 19 -5.22 -23.28 -9.98
CA GLY A 19 -3.78 -23.03 -9.85
C GLY A 19 -2.98 -23.11 -11.17
N ARG A 20 -3.64 -23.21 -12.32
CA ARG A 20 -2.98 -23.30 -13.63
C ARG A 20 -2.49 -21.93 -14.08
N GLN A 21 -1.24 -21.66 -13.76
CA GLN A 21 -0.43 -20.64 -14.42
C GLN A 21 -0.47 -20.82 -15.95
N PRO A 22 -0.64 -19.74 -16.73
CA PRO A 22 -0.45 -19.81 -18.17
C PRO A 22 1.02 -20.16 -18.45
N ARG A 23 1.21 -21.39 -18.90
CA ARG A 23 2.49 -21.96 -19.35
C ARG A 23 3.03 -21.07 -20.48
N ARG A 24 4.04 -20.24 -20.17
CA ARG A 24 4.81 -19.50 -21.17
C ARG A 24 5.25 -20.48 -22.26
N ARG A 25 4.70 -20.33 -23.48
CA ARG A 25 5.24 -20.95 -24.68
C ARG A 25 6.63 -20.36 -24.90
N ALA A 26 7.66 -21.12 -24.54
CA ALA A 26 9.01 -20.89 -25.02
C ALA A 26 9.01 -21.23 -26.52
N THR A 27 9.05 -20.20 -27.36
CA THR A 27 9.38 -20.38 -28.78
C THR A 27 10.89 -20.53 -28.87
N THR A 28 11.32 -21.77 -29.05
CA THR A 28 12.69 -22.16 -29.36
C THR A 28 13.07 -21.63 -30.75
N MET A 29 14.05 -20.74 -30.82
CA MET A 29 14.80 -20.45 -32.05
C MET A 29 16.18 -21.11 -31.92
N PRO A 30 16.67 -21.84 -32.96
CA PRO A 30 17.96 -22.50 -32.92
C PRO A 30 19.07 -21.51 -33.29
N GLN A 31 19.99 -21.24 -32.36
CA GLN A 31 21.26 -20.61 -32.70
C GLN A 31 22.37 -21.66 -32.61
N ALA A 32 22.75 -22.14 -33.78
CA ALA A 32 23.87 -23.04 -33.97
C ALA A 32 25.21 -22.28 -33.92
N GLN A 33 26.22 -23.02 -33.50
CA GLN A 33 27.67 -22.85 -33.76
C GLN A 33 28.39 -21.74 -32.99
N ARG A 34 29.22 -22.10 -31.99
CA ARG A 34 30.54 -22.77 -32.03
C ARG A 34 31.64 -21.72 -31.87
N ASN A 35 32.34 -21.74 -30.74
CA ASN A 35 33.80 -21.86 -30.70
C ASN A 35 34.29 -22.10 -29.26
N SER A 36 34.58 -23.37 -28.98
CA SER A 36 35.87 -23.91 -28.54
C SER A 36 36.84 -23.07 -27.68
N THR A 37 37.04 -23.57 -26.45
CA THR A 37 38.35 -24.01 -25.88
C THR A 37 39.33 -22.99 -25.29
N SER A 38 39.48 -23.02 -23.96
CA SER A 38 40.73 -23.35 -23.20
C SER A 38 40.45 -23.31 -21.69
N ARG A 39 40.46 -24.46 -20.99
CA ARG A 39 41.58 -25.05 -20.19
C ARG A 39 42.05 -24.12 -19.05
N GLN A 40 41.82 -24.50 -17.78
CA GLN A 40 42.80 -25.04 -16.79
C GLN A 40 42.75 -24.07 -15.57
N SER A 41 42.80 -24.40 -14.27
CA SER A 41 43.05 -25.59 -13.44
C SER A 41 42.56 -25.30 -11.99
N ALA A 42 42.24 -26.34 -11.20
CA ALA A 42 42.28 -26.34 -9.73
C ALA A 42 43.77 -26.45 -9.24
N PRO A 43 44.18 -26.48 -7.94
CA PRO A 43 43.43 -26.86 -6.72
C PRO A 43 43.83 -26.18 -5.36
N GLN A 44 43.11 -26.60 -4.29
CA GLN A 44 43.53 -26.82 -2.88
C GLN A 44 44.35 -25.78 -2.08
N GLN A 45 43.88 -25.47 -0.85
CA GLN A 45 44.50 -25.74 0.47
C GLN A 45 44.01 -24.72 1.51
N ARG A 46 43.26 -25.16 2.55
CA ARG A 46 43.75 -25.61 3.87
C ARG A 46 44.06 -24.43 4.80
N SER A 47 43.19 -24.23 5.80
CA SER A 47 43.56 -23.80 7.17
C SER A 47 42.34 -23.90 8.10
N GLN A 48 42.28 -24.98 8.89
CA GLN A 48 41.76 -24.97 10.26
C GLN A 48 42.97 -24.76 11.19
N PRO A 49 42.81 -24.14 12.38
CA PRO A 49 42.48 -24.89 13.61
C PRO A 49 41.40 -24.16 14.47
N ARG A 50 40.43 -24.85 15.08
CA ARG A 50 40.49 -25.60 16.35
C ARG A 50 40.80 -24.72 17.58
N ASN A 51 39.74 -24.27 18.27
CA ASN A 51 39.70 -23.91 19.70
C ASN A 51 38.23 -24.10 20.14
N GLN A 52 37.78 -25.24 20.68
CA GLN A 52 38.01 -25.73 22.05
C GLN A 52 38.05 -24.61 23.11
N SER A 53 36.88 -24.25 23.63
CA SER A 53 36.70 -24.16 25.09
C SER A 53 35.23 -24.27 25.46
N ARG A 54 35.00 -25.23 26.34
CA ARG A 54 33.73 -25.74 26.85
C ARG A 54 33.72 -25.44 28.35
N ASN A 55 32.58 -24.99 28.86
CA ASN A 55 32.15 -24.96 30.26
C ASN A 55 32.82 -23.97 31.23
N GLN A 56 32.05 -22.97 31.66
CA GLN A 56 31.57 -22.79 33.05
C GLN A 56 30.64 -21.56 33.17
N PRO A 57 29.52 -21.69 33.89
CA PRO A 57 29.25 -20.67 34.91
C PRO A 57 28.79 -21.29 36.22
N ARG A 58 29.53 -21.02 37.30
CA ARG A 58 29.05 -21.23 38.67
C ARG A 58 29.64 -20.15 39.56
N ASN A 59 28.94 -19.03 39.65
CA ASN A 59 29.13 -18.04 40.71
C ASN A 59 27.77 -17.43 41.06
N GLN A 60 27.15 -17.97 42.11
CA GLN A 60 26.27 -17.19 42.97
C GLN A 60 27.08 -16.82 44.22
N PRO A 61 26.97 -15.57 44.66
CA PRO A 61 26.57 -15.38 46.04
C PRO A 61 25.33 -14.51 46.16
N ARG A 62 24.41 -15.00 47.00
CA ARG A 62 23.38 -14.23 47.69
C ARG A 62 23.93 -12.88 48.16
N GLN A 63 23.26 -11.79 47.78
CA GLN A 63 23.12 -10.62 48.64
C GLN A 63 21.66 -10.17 48.61
N MET A 64 21.06 -10.15 49.79
CA MET A 64 19.78 -9.55 50.08
C MET A 64 20.00 -8.12 50.58
N ALA A 65 18.98 -7.29 50.33
CA ALA A 65 18.61 -6.03 50.98
C ALA A 65 19.22 -4.73 50.46
N ALA A 66 18.39 -3.94 49.76
CA ALA A 66 18.20 -2.52 50.09
C ALA A 66 16.84 -2.02 49.59
N THR A 67 16.20 -1.27 50.46
CA THR A 67 14.83 -0.75 50.48
C THR A 67 14.59 0.35 49.44
N ARG A 68 13.45 0.27 48.75
CA ARG A 68 12.54 1.37 48.34
C ARG A 68 13.14 2.54 47.54
N ALA A 69 12.84 2.55 46.24
CA ALA A 69 12.57 3.77 45.50
C ALA A 69 11.26 3.60 44.72
N ALA A 70 10.27 4.43 45.02
CA ALA A 70 9.06 4.57 44.23
C ALA A 70 9.45 5.02 42.82
N ILE A 71 9.09 4.26 41.80
CA ILE A 71 9.11 4.74 40.42
C ILE A 71 7.67 5.19 40.12
N PRO A 72 7.46 6.48 39.83
CA PRO A 72 6.13 7.00 39.52
C PRO A 72 5.59 6.32 38.25
N ASN A 73 4.30 5.98 38.26
CA ASN A 73 3.56 5.71 37.02
C ASN A 73 3.84 6.86 36.03
N PRO A 74 4.35 6.59 34.83
CA PRO A 74 4.10 7.50 33.73
C PRO A 74 2.73 7.12 33.18
N THR A 75 1.73 7.93 33.53
CA THR A 75 0.54 8.13 32.68
C THR A 75 1.03 8.67 31.34
N THR A 76 1.57 7.80 30.49
CA THR A 76 1.91 8.12 29.10
C THR A 76 0.66 7.82 28.29
N PRO A 77 0.04 8.77 27.58
CA PRO A 77 -0.99 8.42 26.61
C PRO A 77 -0.35 7.61 25.47
N PRO A 78 -0.58 6.29 25.33
CA PRO A 78 0.20 5.45 24.42
C PRO A 78 -0.52 5.20 23.09
N GLN A 79 -1.34 6.12 22.57
CA GLN A 79 -2.33 5.77 21.54
C GLN A 79 -2.18 6.51 20.20
N VAL A 80 -1.64 7.75 20.17
CA VAL A 80 -1.71 8.57 18.94
C VAL A 80 -0.67 8.13 17.89
N THR A 81 0.55 7.79 18.31
CA THR A 81 1.61 7.32 17.40
C THR A 81 1.28 5.97 16.79
N ASP A 82 0.69 5.08 17.59
CA ASP A 82 0.31 3.73 17.18
C ASP A 82 -0.79 3.74 16.11
N LEU A 83 -1.81 4.59 16.29
CA LEU A 83 -2.88 4.78 15.30
C LEU A 83 -2.36 5.34 13.97
N ARG A 84 -1.45 6.31 14.01
CA ARG A 84 -0.86 6.90 12.79
C ARG A 84 -0.01 5.89 12.03
N GLN A 85 0.80 5.12 12.76
CA GLN A 85 1.64 4.07 12.18
C GLN A 85 0.79 2.95 11.56
N THR A 86 -0.29 2.56 12.23
CA THR A 86 -1.26 1.59 11.70
C THR A 86 -1.90 2.10 10.41
N ARG A 87 -2.40 3.36 10.39
CA ARG A 87 -2.96 3.97 9.17
C ARG A 87 -1.97 4.03 8.01
N LEU A 88 -0.70 4.33 8.30
CA LEU A 88 0.35 4.38 7.28
C LEU A 88 0.57 3.01 6.64
N LEU A 89 0.58 1.94 7.43
CA LEU A 89 0.69 0.57 6.93
C LEU A 89 -0.53 0.14 6.11
N ASP A 90 -1.74 0.43 6.59
CA ASP A 90 -2.97 0.10 5.87
C ASP A 90 -3.08 0.86 4.54
N ILE A 91 -2.81 2.16 4.52
CA ILE A 91 -2.79 2.94 3.28
C ILE A 91 -1.67 2.46 2.35
N GLY A 92 -0.49 2.13 2.88
CA GLY A 92 0.60 1.55 2.09
C GLY A 92 0.23 0.20 1.46
N ARG A 93 -0.64 -0.59 2.11
CA ARG A 93 -1.21 -1.83 1.56
C ARG A 93 -2.21 -1.53 0.44
N VAL A 94 -3.08 -0.53 0.62
CA VAL A 94 -4.01 -0.07 -0.42
C VAL A 94 -3.26 0.39 -1.67
N ILE A 95 -2.21 1.19 -1.52
CA ILE A 95 -1.40 1.67 -2.66
C ILE A 95 -0.75 0.48 -3.39
N LYS A 96 -0.20 -0.50 -2.65
CA LYS A 96 0.35 -1.72 -3.25
C LYS A 96 -0.69 -2.53 -4.03
N GLN A 97 -1.94 -2.57 -3.55
CA GLN A 97 -3.02 -3.28 -4.20
C GLN A 97 -3.43 -2.61 -5.52
N ILE A 98 -3.44 -1.27 -5.56
CA ILE A 98 -3.77 -0.49 -6.76
C ILE A 98 -2.62 -0.53 -7.78
N ASP A 99 -1.38 -0.37 -7.32
CA ASP A 99 -0.18 -0.49 -8.16
C ASP A 99 0.90 -1.36 -7.49
N PRO A 100 1.01 -2.65 -7.88
CA PRO A 100 1.93 -3.59 -7.26
C PRO A 100 3.39 -3.35 -7.65
N ARG A 101 3.68 -2.49 -8.63
CA ARG A 101 5.04 -2.21 -9.10
C ARG A 101 5.76 -1.15 -8.27
N THR A 102 5.07 -0.56 -7.30
CA THR A 102 5.56 0.52 -6.46
C THR A 102 6.56 0.03 -5.42
N THR A 103 7.66 0.77 -5.23
CA THR A 103 8.67 0.42 -4.23
C THR A 103 8.15 0.63 -2.81
N PRO A 104 8.66 -0.10 -1.79
CA PRO A 104 8.27 0.12 -0.40
C PRO A 104 8.43 1.56 0.06
N GLU A 105 9.53 2.21 -0.31
CA GLU A 105 9.87 3.58 0.11
C GLU A 105 8.87 4.57 -0.46
N TRP A 106 8.61 4.50 -1.77
CA TRP A 106 7.63 5.35 -2.44
C TRP A 106 6.21 5.16 -1.88
N ARG A 107 5.85 3.91 -1.55
CA ARG A 107 4.55 3.60 -0.92
C ARG A 107 4.42 4.24 0.45
N SER A 108 5.46 4.18 1.27
CA SER A 108 5.48 4.79 2.60
C SER A 108 5.38 6.32 2.53
N GLU A 109 6.10 6.95 1.62
CA GLU A 109 6.03 8.40 1.38
C GLU A 109 4.64 8.83 0.93
N THR A 110 4.10 8.13 -0.07
CA THR A 110 2.76 8.42 -0.60
C THR A 110 1.69 8.17 0.47
N ALA A 111 1.78 7.06 1.22
CA ALA A 111 0.87 6.77 2.32
C ALA A 111 0.91 7.86 3.40
N ALA A 112 2.10 8.37 3.74
CA ALA A 112 2.24 9.48 4.68
C ALA A 112 1.52 10.74 4.21
N ALA A 113 1.52 11.02 2.90
CA ALA A 113 0.80 12.14 2.32
C ALA A 113 -0.73 11.98 2.48
N TRP A 114 -1.27 10.80 2.18
CA TRP A 114 -2.70 10.49 2.38
C TRP A 114 -3.11 10.50 3.87
N VAL A 115 -2.24 10.05 4.77
CA VAL A 115 -2.49 10.09 6.23
C VAL A 115 -2.69 11.53 6.72
N ARG A 116 -2.00 12.52 6.13
CA ARG A 116 -2.15 13.95 6.50
C ARG A 116 -3.55 14.49 6.21
N LEU A 117 -4.30 13.85 5.31
CA LEU A 117 -5.69 14.20 5.01
C LEU A 117 -6.69 13.64 6.02
N ASN A 118 -6.21 12.98 7.09
CA ASN A 118 -7.03 12.31 8.10
C ASN A 118 -8.00 11.26 7.55
N LEU A 119 -7.71 10.71 6.37
CA LEU A 119 -8.51 9.67 5.74
C LEU A 119 -8.16 8.28 6.29
N THR A 120 -9.15 7.42 6.34
CA THR A 120 -9.00 5.98 6.56
C THR A 120 -8.53 5.28 5.28
N ALA A 121 -7.94 4.09 5.40
CA ALA A 121 -7.53 3.29 4.24
C ALA A 121 -8.70 2.98 3.30
N ALA A 122 -9.92 2.77 3.83
CA ALA A 122 -11.12 2.56 3.03
C ALA A 122 -11.50 3.81 2.21
N GLN A 123 -11.40 5.00 2.80
CA GLN A 123 -11.65 6.26 2.09
C GLN A 123 -10.57 6.51 1.02
N VAL A 124 -9.30 6.25 1.32
CA VAL A 124 -8.22 6.34 0.31
C VAL A 124 -8.48 5.36 -0.83
N HIS A 125 -8.83 4.11 -0.51
CA HIS A 125 -9.19 3.12 -1.53
C HIS A 125 -10.36 3.58 -2.41
N ALA A 126 -11.38 4.23 -1.82
CA ALA A 126 -12.48 4.80 -2.59
C ALA A 126 -12.01 5.88 -3.59
N TRP A 127 -11.11 6.78 -3.18
CA TRP A 127 -10.52 7.77 -4.08
C TRP A 127 -9.71 7.15 -5.21
N LEU A 128 -8.89 6.14 -4.91
CA LEU A 128 -8.05 5.48 -5.92
C LEU A 128 -8.88 4.65 -6.91
N THR A 129 -9.89 3.94 -6.43
CA THR A 129 -10.83 3.19 -7.28
C THR A 129 -11.75 4.11 -8.09
N ALA A 130 -12.00 5.32 -7.61
CA ALA A 130 -12.69 6.36 -8.35
C ALA A 130 -11.86 6.99 -9.48
N GLY A 131 -10.57 6.65 -9.56
CA GLY A 131 -9.69 6.98 -10.67
C GLY A 131 -8.58 8.00 -10.35
N LEU A 132 -8.47 8.45 -9.09
CA LEU A 132 -7.30 9.24 -8.67
C LEU A 132 -6.06 8.34 -8.59
N LEU A 133 -4.91 8.90 -8.96
CA LEU A 133 -3.63 8.21 -8.82
C LEU A 133 -3.10 8.35 -7.38
N PRO A 134 -2.27 7.41 -6.88
CA PRO A 134 -1.71 7.54 -5.53
C PRO A 134 -0.94 8.83 -5.30
N ALA A 135 -0.27 9.37 -6.32
CA ALA A 135 0.44 10.64 -6.22
C ALA A 135 -0.49 11.88 -6.15
N GLN A 136 -1.77 11.76 -6.54
CA GLN A 136 -2.73 12.87 -6.65
C GLN A 136 -3.45 13.19 -5.31
N HIS A 137 -2.74 13.09 -4.19
CA HIS A 137 -3.28 13.37 -2.85
C HIS A 137 -3.71 14.84 -2.68
N GLU A 138 -2.98 15.81 -3.25
CA GLU A 138 -3.36 17.23 -3.21
C GLU A 138 -4.68 17.49 -3.97
N LEU A 139 -4.88 16.83 -5.11
CA LEU A 139 -6.15 16.91 -5.83
C LEU A 139 -7.30 16.33 -4.99
N ALA A 140 -7.07 15.23 -4.28
CA ALA A 140 -8.06 14.66 -3.37
C ALA A 140 -8.39 15.63 -2.23
N LYS A 141 -7.38 16.30 -1.67
CA LYS A 141 -7.55 17.33 -0.64
C LYS A 141 -8.43 18.47 -1.14
N GLU A 142 -8.12 19.04 -2.29
CA GLU A 142 -8.92 20.11 -2.89
C GLU A 142 -10.36 19.66 -3.16
N CYS A 143 -10.56 18.44 -3.65
CA CYS A 143 -11.90 17.87 -3.80
C CYS A 143 -12.66 17.79 -2.47
N ILE A 144 -12.02 17.29 -1.41
CA ILE A 144 -12.63 17.18 -0.07
C ILE A 144 -12.99 18.56 0.48
N ASP A 145 -12.08 19.53 0.36
CA ASP A 145 -12.28 20.91 0.83
C ASP A 145 -13.48 21.58 0.15
N ARG A 146 -13.86 21.11 -1.04
CA ARG A 146 -15.02 21.60 -1.79
C ARG A 146 -16.24 20.69 -1.74
N GLY A 147 -16.21 19.63 -0.94
CA GLY A 147 -17.33 18.72 -0.73
C GLY A 147 -17.55 17.69 -1.84
N LEU A 148 -16.56 17.48 -2.72
CA LEU A 148 -16.56 16.38 -3.67
C LEU A 148 -16.24 15.07 -2.97
N THR A 149 -16.94 14.02 -3.39
CA THR A 149 -16.78 12.66 -2.90
C THR A 149 -16.23 11.74 -3.99
N PRO A 150 -15.68 10.58 -3.64
CA PRO A 150 -15.28 9.57 -4.63
C PRO A 150 -16.42 9.11 -5.55
N ALA A 151 -17.68 9.22 -5.11
CA ALA A 151 -18.84 8.87 -5.94
C ALA A 151 -19.02 9.85 -7.10
N ASP A 152 -18.78 11.15 -6.86
CA ASP A 152 -18.90 12.21 -7.87
C ASP A 152 -17.91 12.03 -9.02
N MET A 153 -16.75 11.45 -8.75
CA MET A 153 -15.70 11.17 -9.75
C MET A 153 -16.16 10.25 -10.88
N LYS A 154 -17.18 9.41 -10.61
CA LYS A 154 -17.76 8.49 -11.60
C LYS A 154 -18.77 9.17 -12.52
N ALA A 155 -19.29 10.35 -12.12
CA ALA A 155 -20.21 11.11 -12.94
C ALA A 155 -19.53 11.59 -14.23
N ARG A 156 -20.35 11.85 -15.26
CA ARG A 156 -19.88 12.37 -16.54
C ARG A 156 -20.47 13.75 -16.79
N ILE A 157 -19.62 14.66 -17.23
CA ILE A 157 -19.97 16.01 -17.68
C ILE A 157 -19.56 16.08 -19.15
N ASP A 158 -20.53 16.32 -20.04
CA ASP A 158 -20.31 16.33 -21.49
C ASP A 158 -19.64 15.05 -22.02
N GLY A 159 -19.99 13.89 -21.42
CA GLY A 159 -19.43 12.58 -21.77
C GLY A 159 -18.05 12.26 -21.16
N VAL A 160 -17.38 13.23 -20.51
CA VAL A 160 -16.07 13.07 -19.87
C VAL A 160 -16.23 12.79 -18.38
N ARG A 161 -15.47 11.85 -17.80
CA ARG A 161 -15.55 11.60 -16.35
C ARG A 161 -15.05 12.81 -15.57
N VAL A 162 -15.69 13.07 -14.42
CA VAL A 162 -15.28 14.14 -13.49
C VAL A 162 -13.79 14.08 -13.16
N VAL A 163 -13.25 12.89 -12.87
CA VAL A 163 -11.81 12.71 -12.58
C VAL A 163 -10.87 13.11 -13.72
N GLU A 164 -11.31 12.97 -14.98
CA GLU A 164 -10.51 13.38 -16.14
C GLU A 164 -10.57 14.89 -16.34
N ARG A 165 -11.77 15.48 -16.18
CA ARG A 165 -11.97 16.93 -16.20
C ARG A 165 -11.18 17.64 -15.11
N LEU A 166 -11.11 17.08 -13.90
CA LEU A 166 -10.36 17.66 -12.78
C LEU A 166 -8.88 17.91 -13.10
N ARG A 167 -8.28 17.10 -13.98
CA ARG A 167 -6.86 17.23 -14.37
C ARG A 167 -6.64 18.35 -15.40
N GLY A 168 -7.66 18.73 -16.15
CA GLY A 168 -7.57 19.77 -17.19
C GLY A 168 -8.14 21.11 -16.75
N ASP A 169 -9.37 21.11 -16.22
CA ASP A 169 -10.13 22.31 -15.86
C ASP A 169 -9.95 22.73 -14.39
N GLY A 170 -9.36 21.87 -13.55
CA GLY A 170 -9.24 22.08 -12.11
C GLY A 170 -10.54 21.85 -11.34
N VAL A 171 -10.44 21.88 -10.00
CA VAL A 171 -11.56 21.57 -9.09
C VAL A 171 -12.70 22.59 -9.20
N ASP A 172 -12.36 23.88 -9.23
CA ASP A 172 -13.33 24.97 -9.36
C ASP A 172 -14.16 24.90 -10.63
N GLY A 173 -13.51 24.66 -11.78
CA GLY A 173 -14.19 24.56 -13.07
C GLY A 173 -15.16 23.38 -13.09
N VAL A 174 -14.72 22.23 -12.57
CA VAL A 174 -15.56 21.03 -12.46
C VAL A 174 -16.77 21.25 -11.56
N ILE A 175 -16.59 21.89 -10.41
CA ILE A 175 -17.70 22.20 -9.51
C ILE A 175 -18.71 23.16 -10.16
N ALA A 176 -18.23 24.18 -10.88
CA ALA A 176 -19.11 25.08 -11.60
C ALA A 176 -19.96 24.33 -12.64
N MET A 177 -19.38 23.37 -13.35
CA MET A 177 -20.12 22.51 -14.29
C MET A 177 -21.09 21.56 -13.58
N LEU A 178 -20.67 20.95 -12.48
CA LEU A 178 -21.52 20.08 -11.67
C LEU A 178 -22.76 20.84 -11.17
N ARG A 179 -22.57 22.04 -10.61
CA ARG A 179 -23.68 22.89 -10.12
C ARG A 179 -24.65 23.27 -11.24
N ARG A 180 -24.16 23.56 -12.45
CA ARG A 180 -25.01 23.81 -13.63
C ARG A 180 -25.89 22.59 -13.98
N ASN A 181 -25.41 21.39 -13.69
CA ASN A 181 -26.12 20.13 -13.88
C ASN A 181 -26.93 19.68 -12.65
N GLY A 182 -27.17 20.57 -11.68
CA GLY A 182 -27.98 20.27 -10.51
C GLY A 182 -27.29 19.45 -9.42
N TRP A 183 -25.97 19.27 -9.50
CA TRP A 183 -25.21 18.64 -8.42
C TRP A 183 -25.23 19.49 -7.17
N GLN A 184 -25.39 18.82 -6.02
CA GLN A 184 -25.27 19.43 -4.70
C GLN A 184 -24.09 18.80 -3.96
N PRO A 185 -23.30 19.62 -3.23
CA PRO A 185 -22.21 19.09 -2.44
C PRO A 185 -22.73 18.11 -1.39
N ALA A 186 -22.00 17.03 -1.15
CA ALA A 186 -22.30 16.17 -0.02
C ALA A 186 -22.23 17.03 1.26
N ALA A 187 -23.20 16.87 2.15
CA ALA A 187 -23.18 17.55 3.43
C ALA A 187 -21.84 17.25 4.10
N THR A 188 -21.06 18.31 4.35
CA THR A 188 -19.79 18.19 5.04
C THR A 188 -20.08 17.53 6.39
N PRO A 189 -19.42 16.42 6.76
CA PRO A 189 -19.59 15.86 8.09
C PRO A 189 -19.03 16.90 9.07
N THR A 190 -19.92 17.71 9.65
CA THR A 190 -19.61 18.59 10.77
C THR A 190 -18.96 17.70 11.82
N ALA A 191 -17.65 17.88 12.00
CA ALA A 191 -16.95 17.34 13.15
C ALA A 191 -17.62 17.95 14.38
N ALA A 192 -18.42 17.14 15.07
CA ALA A 192 -18.96 17.49 16.37
C ALA A 192 -17.77 17.82 17.29
N ALA A 193 -17.72 19.08 17.72
CA ALA A 193 -16.77 19.61 18.69
C ALA A 193 -17.06 19.07 20.10
#